data_AF-A0A2B5XIP7-F1
#
_entry.id   AF-A0A2B5XIP7-F1
#
_cell.length_a   1.000
_cell.length_b   1.000
_cell.length_c   1.000
_cell.angle_alpha   90.00
_cell.angle_beta   90.00
_cell.angle_gamma   90.00
#
_symmetry.space_group_name_H-M   'P 1'
#
loop_
_entity.id
_entity.type
_entity.pdbx_description
1 polymer ?
#
loop_
_entity_poly.entity_id
_entity_poly.type
_entity_poly.pdbx_seq_one_letter_code
_entity_poly.pdbx_strand_id
1 'polypeptide(L)'
;MRKLLTVIGLTFLMLAGCSNGNFEKEMDEGKTALTNKEYKTALSSFERVLDEKKDDSDVKVLVEQTKAMIEAVKLKEETKVEESIKSFEKVESVKNGSNTLIKQAKEERTALLAILEQKKKYSEQMVKSEELISKKKNYAEAKEILDKLVSGTKGNKNFEEYNKKAVGLVTKIGEEEKTAKSETAAAKTEKTNAVASQNVATEKPQKVEAEKNQKVETEKKQDEFTFEKAKGYIKKEYKEEYDYTLEDTQVENGKKYYKIRVRTTYKIEGAAGSGFTGVFKVFEDGTIIEIH
;
A
#
# COMPACT_ATOMS: atom_id res chain seq x y z
N MET A 1 -16.03 -68.82 34.19
CA MET A 1 -17.45 -69.16 34.43
C MET A 1 -18.16 -67.95 35.03
N ARG A 2 -19.30 -67.59 34.43
CA ARG A 2 -20.20 -66.50 34.86
C ARG A 2 -20.78 -66.77 36.24
N LYS A 3 -20.95 -65.72 37.05
CA LYS A 3 -22.18 -65.49 37.83
C LYS A 3 -22.44 -63.98 37.90
N LEU A 4 -23.44 -63.53 37.12
CA LEU A 4 -24.20 -62.31 37.39
C LEU A 4 -25.04 -62.55 38.65
N LEU A 5 -25.22 -61.53 39.49
CA LEU A 5 -26.48 -61.26 40.19
C LEU A 5 -26.61 -59.75 40.46
N THR A 6 -27.66 -59.20 39.88
CA THR A 6 -28.14 -57.83 39.89
C THR A 6 -28.80 -57.50 41.24
N VAL A 7 -28.55 -56.33 41.82
CA VAL A 7 -29.51 -55.66 42.73
C VAL A 7 -29.52 -54.16 42.45
N ILE A 8 -30.72 -53.71 42.12
CA ILE A 8 -31.16 -52.35 41.86
C ILE A 8 -31.16 -51.57 43.19
N GLY A 9 -30.38 -50.50 43.26
CA GLY A 9 -30.41 -49.49 44.31
C GLY A 9 -30.84 -48.14 43.71
N LEU A 10 -32.15 -47.95 43.63
CA LEU A 10 -32.81 -46.69 43.34
C LEU A 10 -32.49 -45.71 44.47
N THR A 11 -31.73 -44.64 44.25
CA THR A 11 -31.90 -43.37 44.99
C THR A 11 -31.08 -42.20 44.45
N PHE A 12 -31.81 -41.10 44.24
CA PHE A 12 -31.39 -39.72 44.01
C PHE A 12 -30.69 -39.37 42.70
N LEU A 13 -31.52 -39.21 41.66
CA LEU A 13 -31.47 -37.99 40.85
C LEU A 13 -31.46 -36.78 41.82
N MET A 14 -30.27 -36.32 42.18
CA MET A 14 -30.07 -34.91 42.48
C MET A 14 -30.32 -34.19 41.17
N LEU A 15 -31.56 -33.72 41.00
CA LEU A 15 -31.88 -32.61 40.14
C LEU A 15 -31.07 -31.40 40.63
N ALA A 16 -29.78 -31.35 40.30
CA ALA A 16 -29.10 -30.08 40.19
C ALA A 16 -29.84 -29.33 39.10
N GLY A 17 -30.53 -28.25 39.48
CA GLY A 17 -31.30 -27.43 38.55
C GLY A 17 -30.42 -26.94 37.40
N CYS A 18 -30.47 -27.63 36.27
CA CYS A 18 -29.92 -27.17 35.01
C CYS A 18 -30.84 -26.09 34.45
N SER A 19 -30.75 -24.88 35.00
CA SER A 19 -31.26 -23.68 34.34
C SER A 19 -30.14 -22.73 33.90
N ASN A 20 -28.88 -22.97 34.29
CA ASN A 20 -27.74 -22.06 34.04
C ASN A 20 -26.47 -22.74 33.47
N GLY A 21 -26.47 -24.06 33.20
CA GLY A 21 -25.24 -24.79 32.84
C GLY A 21 -24.74 -24.62 31.40
N ASN A 22 -25.58 -24.13 30.49
CA ASN A 22 -25.20 -23.97 29.07
C ASN A 22 -24.47 -22.64 28.82
N PHE A 23 -24.90 -21.56 29.50
CA PHE A 23 -24.29 -20.23 29.40
C PHE A 23 -22.78 -20.24 29.74
N GLU A 24 -22.41 -20.72 30.92
CA GLU A 24 -21.01 -20.69 31.38
C GLU A 24 -20.11 -21.55 30.49
N LYS A 25 -20.63 -22.72 30.09
CA LYS A 25 -19.95 -23.64 29.18
C LYS A 25 -19.67 -22.99 27.83
N GLU A 26 -20.68 -22.44 27.16
CA GLU A 26 -20.52 -21.81 25.84
C GLU A 26 -19.64 -20.54 25.92
N MET A 27 -19.70 -19.80 27.04
CA MET A 27 -18.79 -18.68 27.29
C MET A 27 -17.32 -19.12 27.39
N ASP A 28 -17.05 -20.22 28.09
CA ASP A 28 -15.70 -20.76 28.24
C ASP A 28 -15.19 -21.40 26.96
N GLU A 29 -16.06 -22.06 26.18
CA GLU A 29 -15.76 -22.54 24.83
C GLU A 29 -15.38 -21.36 23.92
N GLY A 30 -16.15 -20.27 23.95
CA GLY A 30 -15.85 -19.06 23.19
C GLY A 30 -14.49 -18.45 23.55
N LYS A 31 -14.19 -18.29 24.84
CA LYS A 31 -12.89 -17.77 25.32
C LYS A 31 -11.72 -18.69 24.96
N THR A 32 -11.94 -20.00 25.03
CA THR A 32 -10.93 -21.00 24.63
C THR A 32 -10.66 -20.90 23.13
N ALA A 33 -11.71 -20.80 22.31
CA ALA A 33 -11.58 -20.59 20.87
C ALA A 33 -10.83 -19.28 20.53
N LEU A 34 -11.07 -18.18 21.26
CA LEU A 34 -10.28 -16.95 21.10
C LEU A 34 -8.79 -17.16 21.37
N THR A 35 -8.46 -17.94 22.40
CA THR A 35 -7.07 -18.27 22.74
C THR A 35 -6.41 -19.07 21.61
N ASN A 36 -7.16 -19.97 20.98
CA ASN A 36 -6.72 -20.79 19.86
C ASN A 36 -6.79 -20.06 18.49
N LYS A 37 -7.17 -18.78 18.47
CA LYS A 37 -7.38 -17.98 17.26
C LYS A 37 -8.47 -18.53 16.32
N GLU A 38 -9.39 -19.33 16.87
CA GLU A 38 -10.54 -19.89 16.15
C GLU A 38 -11.71 -18.91 16.18
N TYR A 39 -11.54 -17.74 15.57
CA TYR A 39 -12.46 -16.62 15.73
C TYR A 39 -13.90 -16.91 15.31
N LYS A 40 -14.11 -17.71 14.26
CA LYS A 40 -15.45 -18.12 13.82
C LYS A 40 -16.13 -19.03 14.86
N THR A 41 -15.39 -19.98 15.42
CA THR A 41 -15.87 -20.87 16.49
C THR A 41 -16.22 -20.05 17.75
N ALA A 42 -15.36 -19.10 18.11
CA ALA A 42 -15.59 -18.20 19.22
C ALA A 42 -16.87 -17.37 19.02
N LEU A 43 -17.03 -16.78 17.83
CA LEU A 43 -18.22 -16.01 17.48
C LEU A 43 -19.50 -16.85 17.62
N SER A 44 -19.53 -18.04 17.04
CA SER A 44 -20.69 -18.93 17.14
C SER A 44 -21.03 -19.31 18.58
N SER A 45 -20.01 -19.50 19.44
CA SER A 45 -20.24 -19.81 20.86
C SER A 45 -20.83 -18.60 21.59
N PHE A 46 -20.30 -17.40 21.40
CA PHE A 46 -20.86 -16.18 21.99
C PHE A 46 -22.26 -15.83 21.46
N GLU A 47 -22.57 -16.13 20.20
CA GLU A 47 -23.91 -15.94 19.64
C GLU A 47 -24.94 -16.88 20.28
N ARG A 48 -24.59 -18.14 20.56
CA ARG A 48 -25.47 -19.05 21.32
C ARG A 48 -25.76 -18.54 22.72
N VAL A 49 -24.73 -18.01 23.39
CA VAL A 49 -24.88 -17.37 24.70
C VAL A 49 -25.85 -16.18 24.62
N LEU A 50 -25.73 -15.36 23.57
CA LEU A 50 -26.58 -14.20 23.35
C LEU A 50 -28.02 -14.60 23.01
N ASP A 51 -28.25 -15.71 22.33
CA ASP A 51 -29.61 -16.22 22.06
C ASP A 51 -30.38 -16.57 23.34
N GLU A 52 -29.67 -17.12 24.33
CA GLU A 52 -30.18 -17.41 25.67
C GLU A 52 -30.36 -16.14 26.51
N LYS A 53 -29.39 -15.21 26.46
CA LYS A 53 -29.41 -13.94 27.20
C LYS A 53 -29.31 -12.73 26.26
N LYS A 54 -30.39 -12.45 25.54
CA LYS A 54 -30.44 -11.43 24.47
C LYS A 54 -30.02 -10.03 24.87
N ASP A 55 -30.06 -9.70 26.15
CA ASP A 55 -29.74 -8.36 26.66
C ASP A 55 -28.43 -8.28 27.45
N ASP A 56 -27.63 -9.35 27.46
CA ASP A 56 -26.32 -9.35 28.10
C ASP A 56 -25.36 -8.43 27.33
N SER A 57 -25.05 -7.28 27.93
CA SER A 57 -24.19 -6.26 27.32
C SER A 57 -22.76 -6.74 27.10
N ASP A 58 -22.25 -7.58 27.99
CA ASP A 58 -20.87 -8.04 27.95
C ASP A 58 -20.69 -9.05 26.80
N VAL A 59 -21.68 -9.92 26.62
CA VAL A 59 -21.70 -10.87 25.49
C VAL A 59 -21.85 -10.14 24.15
N LYS A 60 -22.71 -9.10 24.07
CA LYS A 60 -22.82 -8.25 22.87
C LYS A 60 -21.48 -7.63 22.48
N VAL A 61 -20.74 -7.13 23.47
CA VAL A 61 -19.40 -6.55 23.25
C VAL A 61 -18.43 -7.59 22.70
N LEU A 62 -18.43 -8.82 23.24
CA LEU A 62 -17.57 -9.90 22.76
C LEU A 62 -17.91 -10.34 21.34
N VAL A 63 -19.21 -10.43 21.00
CA VAL A 63 -19.68 -10.74 19.65
C VAL A 63 -19.17 -9.69 18.66
N GLU A 64 -19.39 -8.40 18.95
CA GLU A 64 -18.99 -7.31 18.06
C GLU A 64 -17.46 -7.20 17.91
N GLN A 65 -16.71 -7.37 19.00
CA GLN A 65 -15.25 -7.39 18.95
C GLN A 65 -14.72 -8.58 18.13
N THR A 66 -15.33 -9.76 18.28
CA THR A 66 -14.93 -10.96 17.53
C THR A 66 -15.24 -10.81 16.04
N LYS A 67 -16.38 -10.22 15.66
CA LYS A 67 -16.68 -9.89 14.27
C LYS A 67 -15.65 -8.93 13.66
N ALA A 68 -15.26 -7.89 14.41
CA ALA A 68 -14.22 -6.97 13.96
C ALA A 68 -12.87 -7.68 13.75
N MET A 69 -12.51 -8.63 14.62
CA MET A 69 -11.29 -9.44 14.47
C MET A 69 -11.34 -10.32 13.22
N ILE A 70 -12.47 -10.97 12.96
CA ILE A 70 -12.68 -11.80 11.75
C ILE A 70 -12.49 -10.96 10.49
N GLU A 71 -13.09 -9.77 10.43
CA GLU A 71 -12.95 -8.88 9.28
C GLU A 71 -11.50 -8.39 9.12
N ALA A 72 -10.82 -8.03 10.21
CA ALA A 72 -9.41 -7.63 10.17
C ALA A 72 -8.50 -8.74 9.59
N VAL A 73 -8.71 -9.99 10.03
CA VAL A 73 -7.98 -11.16 9.53
C VAL A 73 -8.29 -11.43 8.06
N LYS A 74 -9.56 -11.31 7.64
CA LYS A 74 -9.95 -11.45 6.23
C LYS A 74 -9.27 -10.41 5.35
N LEU A 75 -9.28 -9.14 5.75
CA LEU A 75 -8.59 -8.06 5.02
C LEU A 75 -7.08 -8.31 4.92
N LYS A 76 -6.47 -8.87 5.99
CA LYS A 76 -5.06 -9.30 5.99
C LYS A 76 -4.80 -10.38 4.93
N GLU A 77 -5.64 -11.40 4.87
CA GLU A 77 -5.56 -12.49 3.90
C GLU A 77 -5.75 -11.99 2.45
N GLU A 78 -6.60 -10.99 2.26
CA GLU A 78 -6.81 -10.28 1.00
C GLU A 78 -5.70 -9.27 0.66
N THR A 79 -4.64 -9.18 1.47
CA THR A 79 -3.50 -8.23 1.31
C THR A 79 -3.90 -6.75 1.33
N LYS A 80 -5.08 -6.43 1.88
CA LYS A 80 -5.58 -5.08 2.15
C LYS A 80 -5.01 -4.57 3.47
N VAL A 81 -3.70 -4.31 3.46
CA VAL A 81 -2.88 -4.09 4.67
C VAL A 81 -3.40 -2.90 5.48
N GLU A 82 -3.69 -1.80 4.81
CA GLU A 82 -4.13 -0.54 5.39
C GLU A 82 -5.53 -0.66 6.02
N GLU A 83 -6.48 -1.30 5.32
CA GLU A 83 -7.82 -1.57 5.84
C GLU A 83 -7.80 -2.57 7.00
N SER A 84 -6.92 -3.57 6.91
CA SER A 84 -6.71 -4.56 7.98
C SER A 84 -6.20 -3.89 9.25
N ILE A 85 -5.23 -2.97 9.16
CA ILE A 85 -4.74 -2.17 10.29
C ILE A 85 -5.87 -1.41 10.96
N LYS A 86 -6.69 -0.67 10.19
CA LYS A 86 -7.85 0.08 10.72
C LYS A 86 -8.84 -0.85 11.43
N SER A 87 -9.01 -2.06 10.91
CA SER A 87 -9.92 -3.05 11.49
C SER A 87 -9.36 -3.65 12.78
N PHE A 88 -8.04 -3.89 12.89
CA PHE A 88 -7.39 -4.27 14.14
C PHE A 88 -7.45 -3.14 15.18
N GLU A 89 -7.31 -1.88 14.80
CA GLU A 89 -7.51 -0.73 15.70
C GLU A 89 -8.93 -0.68 16.27
N LYS A 90 -9.94 -1.02 15.45
CA LYS A 90 -11.32 -1.17 15.94
C LYS A 90 -11.43 -2.27 17.00
N VAL A 91 -10.75 -3.42 16.84
CA VAL A 91 -10.73 -4.50 17.85
C VAL A 91 -10.12 -4.02 19.16
N GLU A 92 -9.04 -3.25 19.09
CA GLU A 92 -8.31 -2.74 20.26
C GLU A 92 -9.06 -1.67 21.04
N SER A 93 -9.87 -0.86 20.35
CA SER A 93 -10.61 0.26 20.94
C SER A 93 -11.89 -0.17 21.65
N VAL A 94 -12.31 -1.44 21.52
CA VAL A 94 -13.51 -1.95 22.20
C VAL A 94 -13.31 -1.95 23.72
N LYS A 95 -14.04 -1.08 24.41
CA LYS A 95 -14.07 -1.01 25.87
C LYS A 95 -14.77 -2.22 26.46
N ASN A 96 -14.26 -2.72 27.58
CA ASN A 96 -14.78 -3.90 28.28
C ASN A 96 -14.83 -5.17 27.41
N GLY A 97 -14.02 -5.22 26.34
CA GLY A 97 -13.88 -6.40 25.49
C GLY A 97 -12.89 -7.44 26.05
N SER A 98 -12.64 -8.46 25.24
CA SER A 98 -11.64 -9.49 25.49
C SER A 98 -10.22 -8.93 25.39
N ASN A 99 -9.47 -8.99 26.49
CA ASN A 99 -8.04 -8.67 26.52
C ASN A 99 -7.22 -9.57 25.59
N THR A 100 -7.66 -10.81 25.37
CA THR A 100 -7.02 -11.74 24.42
C THR A 100 -7.10 -11.21 23.00
N LEU A 101 -8.28 -10.72 22.58
CA LEU A 101 -8.46 -10.12 21.26
C LEU A 101 -7.65 -8.84 21.11
N ILE A 102 -7.64 -7.96 22.12
CA ILE A 102 -6.84 -6.73 22.11
C ILE A 102 -5.35 -7.05 21.92
N LYS A 103 -4.83 -8.03 22.65
CA LYS A 103 -3.42 -8.45 22.53
C LYS A 103 -3.10 -8.97 21.13
N GLN A 104 -3.93 -9.88 20.62
CA GLN A 104 -3.72 -10.47 19.30
C GLN A 104 -3.84 -9.42 18.17
N ALA A 105 -4.80 -8.51 18.26
CA ALA A 105 -4.96 -7.42 17.30
C ALA A 105 -3.73 -6.49 17.28
N LYS A 106 -3.17 -6.16 18.45
CA LYS A 106 -1.93 -5.37 18.55
C LYS A 106 -0.76 -6.05 17.85
N GLU A 107 -0.55 -7.34 18.11
CA GLU A 107 0.52 -8.13 17.51
C GLU A 107 0.41 -8.15 15.97
N GLU A 108 -0.79 -8.42 15.45
CA GLU A 108 -1.06 -8.46 14.02
C GLU A 108 -0.91 -7.08 13.37
N ARG A 109 -1.44 -6.02 14.00
CA ARG A 109 -1.27 -4.64 13.52
C ARG A 109 0.21 -4.25 13.46
N THR A 110 1.01 -4.57 14.48
CA THR A 110 2.44 -4.28 14.47
C THR A 110 3.15 -4.98 13.30
N ALA A 111 2.81 -6.24 13.02
CA ALA A 111 3.35 -6.94 11.85
C ALA A 111 2.95 -6.27 10.52
N LEU A 112 1.71 -5.78 10.41
CA LEU A 112 1.23 -5.07 9.22
C LEU A 112 1.88 -3.69 9.04
N LEU A 113 2.13 -2.97 10.12
CA LEU A 113 2.89 -1.71 10.07
C LEU A 113 4.31 -1.93 9.54
N ALA A 114 4.96 -3.04 9.90
CA ALA A 114 6.26 -3.40 9.34
C ALA A 114 6.19 -3.68 7.83
N ILE A 115 5.08 -4.27 7.35
CA ILE A 115 4.83 -4.45 5.91
C ILE A 115 4.69 -3.09 5.21
N LEU A 116 3.93 -2.14 5.76
CA LEU A 116 3.81 -0.79 5.19
C LEU A 116 5.15 -0.07 5.09
N GLU A 117 5.94 -0.10 6.16
CA GLU A 117 7.27 0.50 6.17
C GLU A 117 8.18 -0.13 5.11
N GLN A 118 8.07 -1.44 4.90
CA GLN A 118 8.83 -2.13 3.86
C GLN A 118 8.33 -1.80 2.44
N LYS A 119 7.01 -1.65 2.23
CA LYS A 119 6.45 -1.15 0.96
C LYS A 119 7.01 0.22 0.62
N LYS A 120 7.08 1.13 1.60
CA LYS A 120 7.67 2.47 1.42
C LYS A 120 9.12 2.39 0.94
N LYS A 121 9.95 1.60 1.61
CA LYS A 121 11.36 1.40 1.23
C LYS A 121 11.50 0.85 -0.20
N TYR A 122 10.67 -0.12 -0.58
CA TYR A 122 10.70 -0.66 -1.94
C TYR A 122 10.21 0.34 -2.99
N SER A 123 9.23 1.18 -2.65
CA SER A 123 8.79 2.30 -3.49
C SER A 123 9.92 3.29 -3.77
N GLU A 124 10.64 3.72 -2.73
CA GLU A 124 11.78 4.63 -2.87
C GLU A 124 12.90 4.02 -3.73
N GLN A 125 13.19 2.72 -3.56
CA GLN A 125 14.17 1.99 -4.37
C GLN A 125 13.74 1.89 -5.84
N MET A 126 12.44 1.68 -6.11
CA MET A 126 11.89 1.69 -7.48
C MET A 126 12.10 3.04 -8.14
N VAL A 127 11.69 4.13 -7.48
CA VAL A 127 11.85 5.50 -8.00
C VAL A 127 13.32 5.82 -8.29
N LYS A 128 14.22 5.50 -7.36
CA LYS A 128 15.67 5.69 -7.55
C LYS A 128 16.17 4.90 -8.77
N SER A 129 15.72 3.66 -8.94
CA SER A 129 16.12 2.82 -10.07
C SER A 129 15.62 3.38 -11.40
N GLU A 130 14.37 3.83 -11.46
CA GLU A 130 13.80 4.48 -12.66
C GLU A 130 14.55 5.76 -13.04
N GLU A 131 14.96 6.58 -12.07
CA GLU A 131 15.76 7.78 -12.31
C GLU A 131 17.15 7.42 -12.88
N LEU A 132 17.80 6.40 -12.32
CA LEU A 132 19.09 5.91 -12.79
C LEU A 132 19.02 5.42 -14.25
N ILE A 133 17.93 4.73 -14.62
CA ILE A 133 17.69 4.22 -15.98
C ILE A 133 17.38 5.36 -16.95
N SER A 134 16.44 6.24 -16.61
CA SER A 134 15.88 7.22 -17.54
C SER A 134 16.76 8.46 -17.71
N LYS A 135 17.31 8.99 -16.61
CA LYS A 135 18.02 10.29 -16.60
C LYS A 135 19.52 10.15 -16.61
N LYS A 136 20.06 9.20 -15.84
CA LYS A 136 21.51 9.06 -15.63
C LYS A 136 22.16 8.01 -16.52
N LYS A 137 21.35 7.15 -17.14
CA LYS A 137 21.80 5.98 -17.92
C LYS A 137 22.80 5.10 -17.15
N ASN A 138 22.67 5.09 -15.83
CA ASN A 138 23.50 4.30 -14.93
C ASN A 138 22.83 2.94 -14.67
N TYR A 139 22.92 2.08 -15.68
CA TYR A 139 22.26 0.77 -15.67
C TYR A 139 22.82 -0.20 -14.63
N ALA A 140 24.13 -0.12 -14.35
CA ALA A 140 24.78 -1.00 -13.39
C ALA A 140 24.24 -0.78 -11.97
N GLU A 141 24.18 0.47 -11.50
CA GLU A 141 23.64 0.80 -10.17
C GLU A 141 22.13 0.48 -10.10
N ALA A 142 21.37 0.80 -11.16
CA ALA A 142 19.95 0.48 -11.21
C ALA A 142 19.72 -1.03 -11.05
N LYS A 143 20.47 -1.85 -11.81
CA LYS A 143 20.34 -3.30 -11.78
C LYS A 143 20.68 -3.89 -10.40
N GLU A 144 21.69 -3.36 -9.71
CA GLU A 144 22.02 -3.81 -8.35
C GLU A 144 20.84 -3.57 -7.37
N ILE A 145 20.21 -2.40 -7.42
CA ILE A 145 19.05 -2.08 -6.57
C ILE A 145 17.87 -2.98 -6.93
N LEU A 146 17.58 -3.13 -8.22
CA LEU A 146 16.47 -3.94 -8.71
C LEU A 146 16.63 -5.42 -8.39
N ASP A 147 17.83 -5.99 -8.54
CA ASP A 147 18.11 -7.40 -8.23
C ASP A 147 17.92 -7.67 -6.72
N LYS A 148 18.38 -6.75 -5.87
CA LYS A 148 18.11 -6.79 -4.42
C LYS A 148 16.60 -6.78 -4.15
N LEU A 149 15.85 -5.89 -4.81
CA LEU A 149 14.41 -5.82 -4.63
C LEU A 149 13.69 -7.09 -5.13
N VAL A 150 14.09 -7.64 -6.29
CA VAL A 150 13.56 -8.91 -6.79
C VAL A 150 13.81 -10.03 -5.78
N SER A 151 15.02 -10.12 -5.23
CA SER A 151 15.36 -11.15 -4.24
C SER A 151 14.58 -10.99 -2.93
N GLY A 152 14.41 -9.77 -2.43
CA GLY A 152 13.71 -9.46 -1.18
C GLY A 152 12.19 -9.58 -1.26
N THR A 153 11.62 -9.51 -2.45
CA THR A 153 10.16 -9.56 -2.67
C THR A 153 9.66 -10.89 -3.22
N LYS A 154 10.57 -11.79 -3.62
CA LYS A 154 10.24 -13.05 -4.27
C LYS A 154 9.31 -13.91 -3.41
N GLY A 155 8.15 -14.27 -3.96
CA GLY A 155 7.18 -15.15 -3.30
C GLY A 155 6.39 -14.50 -2.16
N ASN A 156 6.60 -13.22 -1.86
CA ASN A 156 5.80 -12.51 -0.88
C ASN A 156 4.60 -11.82 -1.54
N LYS A 157 3.39 -12.28 -1.23
CA LYS A 157 2.15 -11.73 -1.79
C LYS A 157 1.98 -10.23 -1.55
N ASN A 158 2.42 -9.71 -0.40
CA ASN A 158 2.31 -8.28 -0.08
C ASN A 158 3.22 -7.40 -0.96
N PHE A 159 4.21 -7.99 -1.62
CA PHE A 159 5.19 -7.28 -2.43
C PHE A 159 5.22 -7.76 -3.89
N GLU A 160 4.19 -8.50 -4.33
CA GLU A 160 4.15 -9.10 -5.66
C GLU A 160 4.22 -8.04 -6.78
N GLU A 161 3.57 -6.90 -6.59
CA GLU A 161 3.60 -5.79 -7.54
C GLU A 161 5.03 -5.21 -7.69
N TYR A 162 5.72 -4.98 -6.57
CA TYR A 162 7.11 -4.50 -6.58
C TYR A 162 8.03 -5.50 -7.27
N ASN A 163 7.86 -6.80 -7.01
CA ASN A 163 8.63 -7.85 -7.68
C ASN A 163 8.44 -7.79 -9.20
N LYS A 164 7.19 -7.76 -9.67
CA LYS A 164 6.85 -7.70 -11.10
C LYS A 164 7.43 -6.46 -11.77
N LYS A 165 7.29 -5.28 -11.14
CA LYS A 165 7.86 -4.03 -11.65
C LYS A 165 9.39 -4.11 -11.74
N ALA A 166 10.04 -4.61 -10.70
CA ALA A 166 11.49 -4.75 -10.66
C ALA A 166 12.02 -5.68 -11.76
N VAL A 167 11.42 -6.88 -11.92
CA VAL A 167 11.77 -7.81 -12.98
C VAL A 167 11.59 -7.18 -14.37
N GLY A 168 10.49 -6.43 -14.56
CA GLY A 168 10.24 -5.69 -15.79
C GLY A 168 11.32 -4.65 -16.11
N LEU A 169 11.74 -3.87 -15.10
CA LEU A 169 12.82 -2.88 -15.25
C LEU A 169 14.17 -3.54 -15.55
N VAL A 170 14.51 -4.64 -14.88
CA VAL A 170 15.74 -5.40 -15.17
C VAL A 170 15.76 -5.90 -16.61
N THR A 171 14.61 -6.37 -17.10
CA THR A 171 14.47 -6.83 -18.50
C THR A 171 14.68 -5.69 -19.48
N LYS A 172 14.04 -4.52 -19.25
CA LYS A 172 14.20 -3.32 -20.08
C LYS A 172 15.66 -2.84 -20.14
N ILE A 173 16.35 -2.83 -19.00
CA ILE A 173 17.78 -2.50 -18.98
C ILE A 173 18.56 -3.44 -19.91
N GLY A 174 18.31 -4.75 -19.83
CA GLY A 174 18.99 -5.73 -20.68
C GLY A 174 18.70 -5.57 -22.18
N GLU A 175 17.53 -5.04 -22.55
CA GLU A 175 17.18 -4.69 -23.92
C GLU A 175 17.88 -3.40 -24.39
N GLU A 176 17.85 -2.34 -23.58
CA GLU A 176 18.53 -1.06 -23.86
C GLU A 176 20.06 -1.22 -24.00
N GLU A 177 20.68 -2.07 -23.17
CA GLU A 177 22.10 -2.38 -23.28
C GLU A 177 22.47 -3.12 -24.57
N LYS A 178 21.55 -3.90 -25.14
CA LYS A 178 21.75 -4.60 -26.42
C LYS A 178 21.64 -3.64 -27.61
N THR A 179 20.65 -2.76 -27.63
CA THR A 179 20.51 -1.74 -28.67
C THR A 179 21.66 -0.74 -28.67
N ALA A 180 22.12 -0.28 -27.49
CA ALA A 180 23.28 0.60 -27.39
C ALA A 180 24.59 -0.02 -27.92
N LYS A 181 24.77 -1.35 -27.74
CA LYS A 181 25.92 -2.10 -28.30
C LYS A 181 25.81 -2.30 -29.83
N SER A 182 24.60 -2.41 -30.36
CA SER A 182 24.34 -2.49 -31.80
C SER A 182 24.64 -1.17 -32.52
N GLU A 183 24.24 -0.04 -31.95
CA GLU A 183 24.46 1.29 -32.53
C GLU A 183 25.96 1.71 -32.50
N THR A 184 26.69 1.34 -31.45
CA THR A 184 28.15 1.58 -31.37
C THR A 184 28.96 0.68 -32.31
N ALA A 185 28.47 -0.53 -32.64
CA ALA A 185 29.07 -1.38 -33.66
C ALA A 185 28.84 -0.82 -35.08
N ALA A 186 27.62 -0.35 -35.38
CA ALA A 186 27.29 0.29 -36.67
C ALA A 186 28.11 1.58 -36.91
N ALA A 187 28.29 2.41 -35.87
CA ALA A 187 29.10 3.64 -35.95
C ALA A 187 30.62 3.39 -36.11
N LYS A 188 31.13 2.20 -35.77
CA LYS A 188 32.54 1.82 -36.02
C LYS A 188 32.80 1.36 -37.45
N THR A 189 31.79 0.86 -38.16
CA THR A 189 31.90 0.47 -39.59
C THR A 189 31.87 1.66 -40.54
N GLU A 190 31.36 2.83 -40.16
CA GLU A 190 31.37 4.02 -41.03
C GLU A 190 32.66 4.87 -40.92
N LYS A 191 33.47 4.72 -39.85
CA LYS A 191 34.71 5.48 -39.68
C LYS A 191 35.95 4.91 -40.40
N THR A 192 35.82 3.83 -41.16
CA THR A 192 36.95 3.26 -41.96
C THR A 192 36.94 3.63 -43.44
N ASN A 193 35.92 4.34 -43.95
CA ASN A 193 35.84 4.72 -45.38
C ASN A 193 35.95 6.24 -45.67
N ALA A 194 36.23 7.09 -44.69
CA ALA A 194 36.33 8.53 -44.87
C ALA A 194 37.77 9.06 -44.64
N VAL A 195 38.75 8.55 -45.39
CA VAL A 195 40.07 9.19 -45.53
C VAL A 195 40.47 9.16 -47.01
N ALA A 196 40.02 10.15 -47.78
CA ALA A 196 40.76 10.69 -48.93
C ALA A 196 40.21 12.07 -49.31
N SER A 197 41.12 13.05 -49.40
CA SER A 197 41.00 14.39 -50.02
C SER A 197 40.37 15.49 -49.14
N GLN A 198 41.16 16.23 -48.34
CA GLN A 198 42.03 17.39 -48.64
C GLN A 198 41.33 18.76 -48.69
N ASN A 199 41.72 19.62 -47.73
CA ASN A 199 42.02 21.08 -47.74
C ASN A 199 41.04 22.03 -48.47
N VAL A 200 40.63 23.19 -47.92
CA VAL A 200 41.45 24.38 -47.55
C VAL A 200 40.64 25.31 -46.61
N ALA A 201 41.38 26.05 -45.77
CA ALA A 201 41.12 27.26 -44.95
C ALA A 201 39.83 28.10 -45.22
N THR A 202 39.27 28.89 -44.30
CA THR A 202 39.90 30.00 -43.54
C THR A 202 38.93 30.58 -42.48
N GLU A 203 39.50 31.09 -41.38
CA GLU A 203 39.07 32.22 -40.50
C GLU A 203 37.79 32.22 -39.62
N LYS A 204 38.04 32.55 -38.34
CA LYS A 204 37.15 33.00 -37.22
C LYS A 204 37.32 34.54 -37.09
N PRO A 205 36.70 35.28 -36.13
CA PRO A 205 35.36 35.23 -35.49
C PRO A 205 34.75 36.66 -35.23
N GLN A 206 33.46 36.78 -34.83
CA GLN A 206 32.91 37.89 -34.01
C GLN A 206 31.48 37.55 -33.55
N LYS A 207 31.13 37.35 -32.26
CA LYS A 207 30.97 38.21 -31.05
C LYS A 207 29.66 39.05 -31.03
N VAL A 208 28.71 38.63 -30.14
CA VAL A 208 27.86 39.41 -29.16
C VAL A 208 26.92 40.50 -29.77
N GLU A 209 25.62 40.62 -29.47
CA GLU A 209 24.96 40.91 -28.19
C GLU A 209 23.41 40.81 -28.29
N ALA A 210 22.75 41.01 -27.14
CA ALA A 210 21.34 40.83 -26.80
C ALA A 210 20.32 41.78 -27.48
N GLU A 211 19.04 41.39 -27.48
CA GLU A 211 17.93 42.09 -26.77
C GLU A 211 16.52 41.50 -27.06
N LYS A 212 15.84 41.14 -25.96
CA LYS A 212 14.46 41.48 -25.58
C LYS A 212 13.45 41.95 -26.66
N ASN A 213 12.33 41.23 -26.80
CA ASN A 213 10.93 41.73 -26.74
C ASN A 213 9.96 40.58 -27.11
N GLN A 214 9.06 40.15 -26.22
CA GLN A 214 7.77 40.73 -25.85
C GLN A 214 6.60 40.09 -26.65
N LYS A 215 5.80 39.31 -25.91
CA LYS A 215 4.35 39.08 -25.99
C LYS A 215 3.64 39.38 -27.32
N VAL A 216 3.10 38.34 -27.96
CA VAL A 216 1.82 38.44 -28.70
C VAL A 216 0.92 37.28 -28.31
N GLU A 217 -0.23 37.68 -27.80
CA GLU A 217 -1.39 36.91 -27.39
C GLU A 217 -2.32 36.85 -28.60
N THR A 218 -2.70 35.65 -29.06
CA THR A 218 -3.93 35.47 -29.86
C THR A 218 -4.42 34.02 -29.80
N GLU A 219 -5.36 33.81 -28.88
CA GLU A 219 -6.55 32.95 -28.95
C GLU A 219 -6.56 31.75 -29.92
N LYS A 220 -6.39 30.56 -29.32
CA LYS A 220 -7.34 29.46 -29.49
C LYS A 220 -7.70 28.97 -28.09
N LYS A 221 -9.00 28.84 -27.78
CA LYS A 221 -9.52 28.24 -26.53
C LYS A 221 -9.06 26.77 -26.47
N GLN A 222 -7.82 26.57 -26.05
CA GLN A 222 -7.29 25.30 -25.61
C GLN A 222 -7.50 25.29 -24.11
N ASP A 223 -8.17 24.25 -23.63
CA ASP A 223 -8.67 24.08 -22.27
C ASP A 223 -7.50 24.17 -21.27
N GLU A 224 -7.20 25.39 -20.82
CA GLU A 224 -5.93 25.74 -20.16
C GLU A 224 -5.70 24.84 -18.94
N PHE A 225 -4.51 24.25 -18.87
CA PHE A 225 -4.15 23.44 -17.72
C PHE A 225 -3.86 24.34 -16.51
N THR A 226 -4.89 24.49 -15.68
CA THR A 226 -4.89 25.28 -14.45
C THR A 226 -4.71 24.41 -13.20
N PHE A 227 -4.32 25.04 -12.09
CA PHE A 227 -4.19 24.37 -10.80
C PHE A 227 -5.51 23.75 -10.32
N GLU A 228 -6.66 24.40 -10.56
CA GLU A 228 -7.98 23.83 -10.24
C GLU A 228 -8.29 22.56 -11.05
N LYS A 229 -7.93 22.55 -12.34
CA LYS A 229 -8.07 21.34 -13.18
C LYS A 229 -7.21 20.20 -12.65
N ALA A 230 -6.00 20.51 -12.20
CA ALA A 230 -5.09 19.54 -11.58
C ALA A 230 -5.63 18.96 -10.25
N LYS A 231 -6.22 19.79 -9.38
CA LYS A 231 -6.94 19.32 -8.18
C LYS A 231 -8.09 18.38 -8.56
N GLY A 232 -8.82 18.71 -9.63
CA GLY A 232 -9.90 17.88 -10.17
C GLY A 232 -9.45 16.47 -10.54
N TYR A 233 -8.26 16.32 -11.13
CA TYR A 233 -7.68 15.01 -11.42
C TYR A 233 -7.42 14.20 -10.14
N ILE A 234 -6.78 14.80 -9.13
CA ILE A 234 -6.52 14.13 -7.83
C ILE A 234 -7.84 13.73 -7.15
N LYS A 235 -8.82 14.66 -7.09
CA LYS A 235 -10.12 14.38 -6.48
C LYS A 235 -10.86 13.22 -7.16
N LYS A 236 -10.76 13.13 -8.50
CA LYS A 236 -11.39 12.07 -9.28
C LYS A 236 -10.73 10.70 -9.02
N GLU A 237 -9.41 10.66 -8.94
CA GLU A 237 -8.64 9.43 -8.76
C GLU A 237 -8.83 8.85 -7.35
N TYR A 238 -8.61 9.67 -6.32
CA TYR A 238 -8.58 9.21 -4.93
C TYR A 238 -9.92 9.30 -4.21
N LYS A 239 -10.90 10.03 -4.75
CA LYS A 239 -12.26 10.19 -4.18
C LYS A 239 -12.29 10.68 -2.71
N GLU A 240 -11.22 11.33 -2.27
CA GLU A 240 -11.09 11.91 -0.94
C GLU A 240 -11.06 13.44 -0.99
N GLU A 241 -11.37 14.07 0.14
CA GLU A 241 -11.30 15.52 0.30
C GLU A 241 -9.97 15.91 0.96
N TYR A 242 -9.20 16.72 0.24
CA TYR A 242 -7.86 17.16 0.64
C TYR A 242 -7.76 18.69 0.67
N ASP A 243 -6.88 19.20 1.52
CA ASP A 243 -6.30 20.52 1.41
C ASP A 243 -5.13 20.48 0.41
N TYR A 244 -5.19 21.32 -0.62
CA TYR A 244 -4.22 21.35 -1.71
C TYR A 244 -3.31 22.56 -1.62
N THR A 245 -2.00 22.35 -1.66
CA THR A 245 -0.98 23.40 -1.74
C THR A 245 -0.16 23.23 -3.02
N LEU A 246 -0.11 24.26 -3.86
CA LEU A 246 0.78 24.29 -5.02
C LEU A 246 2.22 24.53 -4.52
N GLU A 247 3.13 23.60 -4.76
CA GLU A 247 4.55 23.77 -4.44
C GLU A 247 5.33 24.35 -5.61
N ASP A 248 5.07 23.88 -6.84
CA ASP A 248 5.86 24.27 -8.00
C ASP A 248 5.12 24.00 -9.32
N THR A 249 5.56 24.65 -10.40
CA THR A 249 5.09 24.45 -11.78
C THR A 249 6.28 24.19 -12.69
N GLN A 250 6.32 23.04 -13.34
CA GLN A 250 7.44 22.64 -14.19
C GLN A 250 6.99 22.00 -15.50
N VAL A 251 7.96 21.73 -16.39
CA VAL A 251 7.76 21.00 -17.64
C VAL A 251 8.68 19.78 -17.63
N GLU A 252 8.13 18.58 -17.84
CA GLU A 252 8.87 17.33 -17.95
C GLU A 252 8.42 16.60 -19.21
N ASN A 253 9.36 16.24 -20.09
CA ASN A 253 9.11 15.63 -21.40
C ASN A 253 8.14 16.44 -22.29
N GLY A 254 8.26 17.78 -22.26
CA GLY A 254 7.41 18.68 -23.04
C GLY A 254 5.99 18.85 -22.50
N LYS A 255 5.65 18.22 -21.37
CA LYS A 255 4.35 18.35 -20.72
C LYS A 255 4.45 19.20 -19.46
N LYS A 256 3.56 20.18 -19.31
CA LYS A 256 3.44 20.98 -18.08
C LYS A 256 2.87 20.10 -16.96
N TYR A 257 3.44 20.22 -15.76
CA TYR A 257 2.90 19.61 -14.55
C TYR A 257 2.94 20.57 -13.35
N TYR A 258 2.00 20.36 -12.43
CA TYR A 258 1.97 21.00 -11.11
C TYR A 258 2.46 20.03 -10.06
N LYS A 259 3.36 20.50 -9.17
CA LYS A 259 3.75 19.81 -7.96
C LYS A 259 2.80 20.22 -6.84
N ILE A 260 1.96 19.30 -6.37
CA ILE A 260 0.85 19.59 -5.46
C ILE A 260 1.00 18.78 -4.18
N ARG A 261 1.15 19.44 -3.05
CA ARG A 261 1.05 18.79 -1.73
C ARG A 261 -0.42 18.69 -1.33
N VAL A 262 -0.82 17.52 -0.85
CA VAL A 262 -2.14 17.27 -0.26
C VAL A 262 -2.04 17.00 1.23
N ARG A 263 -3.09 17.34 1.98
CA ARG A 263 -3.30 16.93 3.36
C ARG A 263 -4.75 16.53 3.55
N THR A 264 -5.06 15.51 4.34
CA THR A 264 -6.48 15.18 4.62
C THR A 264 -7.10 16.28 5.47
N THR A 265 -8.38 16.57 5.25
CA THR A 265 -9.11 17.58 6.02
C THR A 265 -9.55 17.09 7.41
N TYR A 266 -9.55 15.77 7.64
CA TYR A 266 -9.87 15.17 8.94
C TYR A 266 -8.62 15.00 9.82
N LYS A 267 -8.79 15.23 11.13
CA LYS A 267 -7.78 14.93 12.14
C LYS A 267 -7.79 13.44 12.45
N ILE A 268 -6.62 12.81 12.46
CA ILE A 268 -6.49 11.44 12.97
C ILE A 268 -6.44 11.54 14.49
N GLU A 269 -7.40 10.91 15.17
CA GLU A 269 -7.48 10.91 16.64
C GLU A 269 -6.20 10.30 17.23
N GLY A 270 -5.46 11.08 18.03
CA GLY A 270 -4.15 10.69 18.57
C GLY A 270 -2.91 11.19 17.81
N ALA A 271 -3.07 11.81 16.63
CA ALA A 271 -1.97 12.45 15.91
C ALA A 271 -2.04 13.99 16.03
N ALA A 272 -0.89 14.63 16.19
CA ALA A 272 -0.78 16.09 16.19
C ALA A 272 -0.84 16.67 14.77
N GLY A 273 -2.00 16.56 14.09
CA GLY A 273 -2.20 17.19 12.78
C GLY A 273 -3.28 16.54 11.90
N SER A 274 -3.52 17.14 10.74
CA SER A 274 -4.24 16.51 9.64
C SER A 274 -3.50 15.24 9.18
N GLY A 275 -4.27 14.19 8.90
CA GLY A 275 -3.75 12.94 8.35
C GLY A 275 -3.19 13.07 6.94
N PHE A 276 -2.40 12.08 6.54
CA PHE A 276 -1.76 11.86 5.23
C PHE A 276 -1.28 13.11 4.45
N THR A 277 0.05 13.29 4.41
CA THR A 277 0.71 14.26 3.52
C THR A 277 1.29 13.52 2.32
N GLY A 278 0.70 13.70 1.13
CA GLY A 278 1.27 13.24 -0.13
C GLY A 278 1.70 14.44 -0.99
N VAL A 279 2.66 14.25 -1.90
CA VAL A 279 2.98 15.25 -2.93
C VAL A 279 2.79 14.59 -4.28
N PHE A 280 2.15 15.28 -5.22
CA PHE A 280 1.83 14.73 -6.55
C PHE A 280 2.43 15.61 -7.63
N LYS A 281 2.95 15.00 -8.70
CA LYS A 281 3.05 15.64 -10.01
C LYS A 281 1.76 15.38 -10.76
N VAL A 282 1.06 16.44 -11.14
CA VAL A 282 -0.15 16.35 -11.95
C VAL A 282 0.13 17.00 -13.29
N PHE A 283 0.08 16.21 -14.36
CA PHE A 283 0.37 16.65 -15.72
C PHE A 283 -0.89 17.16 -16.42
N GLU A 284 -0.68 17.96 -17.47
CA GLU A 284 -1.77 18.57 -18.24
C GLU A 284 -2.71 17.57 -18.93
N ASP A 285 -2.21 16.37 -19.23
CA ASP A 285 -2.97 15.26 -19.79
C ASP A 285 -3.77 14.45 -18.74
N GLY A 286 -3.68 14.83 -17.46
CA GLY A 286 -4.35 14.15 -16.36
C GLY A 286 -3.54 13.03 -15.71
N THR A 287 -2.31 12.78 -16.15
CA THR A 287 -1.42 11.83 -15.47
C THR A 287 -1.09 12.34 -14.06
N ILE A 288 -1.24 11.48 -13.05
CA ILE A 288 -0.90 11.79 -11.67
C ILE A 288 0.22 10.84 -11.24
N ILE A 289 1.30 11.39 -10.69
CA ILE A 289 2.41 10.63 -10.12
C ILE A 289 2.59 11.10 -8.69
N GLU A 290 2.41 10.21 -7.73
CA GLU A 290 2.76 10.48 -6.35
C GLU A 290 4.28 10.48 -6.18
N ILE A 291 4.80 11.53 -5.56
CA ILE A 291 6.21 11.74 -5.27
C ILE A 291 6.36 11.98 -3.76
N HIS A 292 7.18 11.16 -3.12
CA HIS A 292 7.42 11.21 -1.67
C HIS A 292 8.62 12.13 -1.35
#